data_AF-A0YJE0-F1
#
_entry.id   AF-A0YJE0-F1
#
_cell.length_a   1.000
_cell.length_b   1.000
_cell.length_c   1.000
_cell.angle_alpha   90.00
_cell.angle_beta   90.00
_cell.angle_gamma   90.00
#
_symmetry.space_group_name_H-M   'P 1'
#
loop_
_entity.id
_entity.type
_entity.pdbx_description
1 polymer ?
#
loop_
_entity_poly.entity_id
_entity_poly.type
_entity_poly.pdbx_seq_one_letter_code
_entity_poly.pdbx_strand_id
1 'polypeptide(L)'
;MIGPPPIADVEQNQRIGELSKKMQLICEQVNIPYLDVFTPLKYSKVWRSEVENYDGAHPREKGYAKFADLVKSWSAWQAWFN
;
A
#
# COMPACT_ATOMS: atom_id res chain seq x y z
N MET A 1 7.60 -8.46 1.44
CA MET A 1 6.30 -8.47 0.75
C MET A 1 5.67 -7.09 0.88
N ILE A 2 5.04 -6.56 -0.18
CA ILE A 2 4.31 -5.29 -0.12
C ILE A 2 2.81 -5.60 -0.32
N GLY A 3 1.97 -5.01 0.53
CA GLY A 3 0.52 -5.19 0.45
C GLY A 3 -0.12 -4.51 -0.77
N PRO A 4 -1.39 -4.84 -1.08
CA PRO A 4 -2.15 -4.15 -2.11
C PRO A 4 -2.51 -2.71 -1.70
N PRO A 5 -2.42 -1.71 -2.59
CA PRO A 5 -2.88 -0.35 -2.31
C PRO A 5 -4.41 -0.21 -2.49
N PRO A 6 -5.03 0.89 -2.01
CA PRO A 6 -6.46 1.13 -2.20
C PRO A 6 -6.77 1.64 -3.61
N ILE A 7 -7.99 1.38 -4.07
CA ILE A 7 -8.55 1.88 -5.33
C ILE A 7 -9.72 2.86 -5.07
N ALA A 8 -10.45 3.33 -6.10
CA ALA A 8 -11.60 4.21 -5.91
C ALA A 8 -12.82 3.50 -5.31
N ASP A 9 -12.99 2.20 -5.60
CA ASP A 9 -14.13 1.41 -5.12
C ASP A 9 -14.05 1.11 -3.62
N VAL A 10 -15.06 1.56 -2.88
CA VAL A 10 -15.13 1.45 -1.42
C VAL A 10 -15.34 0.01 -0.94
N GLU A 11 -16.17 -0.76 -1.64
CA GLU A 11 -16.49 -2.14 -1.27
C GLU A 11 -15.29 -3.06 -1.54
N GLN A 12 -14.63 -2.88 -2.69
CA GLN A 12 -13.37 -3.52 -2.99
C GLN A 12 -12.30 -3.15 -1.97
N ASN A 13 -12.24 -1.90 -1.53
CA ASN A 13 -11.30 -1.50 -0.48
C ASN A 13 -11.55 -2.18 0.88
N GLN A 14 -12.79 -2.55 1.21
CA GLN A 14 -13.06 -3.37 2.41
C GLN A 14 -12.39 -4.74 2.26
N ARG A 15 -12.60 -5.41 1.10
CA ARG A 15 -11.97 -6.70 0.79
C ARG A 15 -10.44 -6.61 0.72
N ILE A 16 -9.90 -5.56 0.11
CA ILE A 16 -8.45 -5.31 0.04
C ILE A 16 -7.86 -5.16 1.45
N GLY A 17 -8.53 -4.41 2.33
CA GLY A 17 -8.10 -4.26 3.71
C GLY A 17 -8.07 -5.58 4.49
N GLU A 18 -9.08 -6.43 4.31
CA GLU A 18 -9.11 -7.77 4.90
C GLU A 18 -8.03 -8.69 4.33
N LEU A 19 -7.82 -8.65 3.02
CA LEU A 19 -6.77 -9.40 2.34
C LEU A 19 -5.38 -8.97 2.83
N SER A 20 -5.12 -7.67 2.93
CA SER A 20 -3.86 -7.11 3.43
C SER A 20 -3.52 -7.64 4.82
N LYS A 21 -4.50 -7.67 5.74
CA LYS A 21 -4.33 -8.24 7.09
C LYS A 21 -3.97 -9.72 7.05
N LYS A 22 -4.63 -10.52 6.19
CA LYS A 22 -4.33 -11.97 6.05
C LYS A 22 -2.94 -12.20 5.45
N MET A 23 -2.54 -11.39 4.46
CA MET A 23 -1.19 -11.45 3.88
C MET A 23 -0.11 -11.11 4.91
N GLN A 24 -0.35 -10.10 5.74
CA GLN A 24 0.55 -9.75 6.84
C GLN A 24 0.74 -10.92 7.81
N LEU A 25 -0.36 -11.53 8.27
CA LEU A 25 -0.30 -12.68 9.19
C LEU A 25 0.49 -13.86 8.60
N ILE A 26 0.32 -14.16 7.31
CA ILE A 26 1.10 -15.21 6.63
C ILE A 26 2.59 -14.82 6.61
N CYS A 27 2.90 -13.59 6.24
CA CYS A 27 4.29 -13.11 6.19
C CYS A 27 4.97 -13.20 7.56
N GLU A 28 4.26 -12.85 8.64
CA GLU A 28 4.72 -13.01 10.03
C GLU A 28 5.02 -14.47 10.36
N GLN A 29 4.15 -15.42 9.97
CA GLN A 29 4.34 -16.86 10.22
C GLN A 29 5.58 -17.44 9.54
N VAL A 30 5.97 -16.89 8.37
CA VAL A 30 7.12 -17.37 7.59
C VAL A 30 8.35 -16.45 7.71
N ASN A 31 8.37 -15.53 8.67
CA ASN A 31 9.47 -14.59 8.91
C ASN A 31 9.82 -13.73 7.69
N ILE A 32 8.84 -13.34 6.88
CA ILE A 32 9.01 -12.40 5.77
C ILE A 32 8.53 -11.01 6.21
N PRO A 33 9.33 -9.94 6.06
CA PRO A 33 8.87 -8.60 6.33
C PRO A 33 7.70 -8.20 5.41
N TYR A 34 6.65 -7.62 5.99
CA TYR A 34 5.49 -7.11 5.27
C TYR A 34 5.39 -5.58 5.41
N LEU A 35 5.14 -4.88 4.30
CA LEU A 35 4.83 -3.45 4.28
C LEU A 35 3.35 -3.24 4.00
N ASP A 36 2.62 -2.72 4.99
CA ASP A 36 1.26 -2.25 4.80
C ASP A 36 1.24 -0.87 4.12
N VAL A 37 0.94 -0.86 2.83
CA VAL A 37 0.71 0.38 2.06
C VAL A 37 -0.76 0.77 2.00
N PHE A 38 -1.69 -0.15 2.32
CA PHE A 38 -3.12 0.09 2.22
C PHE A 38 -3.56 1.15 3.22
N THR A 39 -3.24 0.95 4.49
CA THR A 39 -3.66 1.85 5.59
C THR A 39 -3.24 3.30 5.35
N PRO A 40 -1.97 3.63 5.09
CA PRO A 40 -1.56 5.02 4.86
C PRO A 40 -2.14 5.60 3.56
N LEU A 41 -2.17 4.83 2.47
CA LEU A 41 -2.65 5.35 1.18
C LEU A 41 -4.17 5.55 1.14
N LYS A 42 -4.94 4.80 1.95
CA LYS A 42 -6.40 4.95 2.06
C LYS A 42 -6.78 6.35 2.57
N TYR A 43 -5.92 6.98 3.36
CA TYR A 43 -6.13 8.34 3.88
C TYR A 43 -5.31 9.40 3.14
N SER A 44 -4.50 9.01 2.15
CA SER A 44 -3.73 9.93 1.32
C SER A 44 -4.65 10.64 0.32
N LYS A 45 -4.90 11.93 0.55
CA LYS A 45 -5.67 12.78 -0.38
C LYS A 45 -5.08 12.77 -1.79
N VAL A 46 -3.75 12.74 -1.90
CA VAL A 46 -3.04 12.70 -3.19
C VAL A 46 -3.31 11.39 -3.93
N TRP A 47 -3.11 10.26 -3.24
CA TRP A 47 -3.34 8.94 -3.84
C TRP A 47 -4.79 8.81 -4.31
N ARG A 48 -5.73 9.10 -3.41
CA ARG A 48 -7.16 9.02 -3.69
C ARG A 48 -7.59 9.91 -4.85
N SER A 49 -7.17 11.18 -4.84
CA SER A 49 -7.55 12.12 -5.89
C SER A 49 -7.04 11.67 -7.26
N GLU A 50 -5.81 11.16 -7.36
CA GLU A 50 -5.28 10.70 -8.64
C GLU A 50 -5.96 9.42 -9.15
N VAL A 51 -6.28 8.48 -8.25
CA VAL A 51 -7.03 7.25 -8.58
C VAL A 51 -8.46 7.58 -9.02
N GLU A 52 -9.18 8.40 -8.24
CA GLU A 52 -10.57 8.81 -8.50
C GLU A 52 -10.71 9.59 -9.82
N ASN A 53 -9.71 10.40 -10.19
CA ASN A 53 -9.74 11.24 -11.40
C ASN A 53 -9.03 10.62 -12.63
N TYR A 54 -8.70 9.33 -12.60
CA TYR A 54 -8.13 8.63 -13.74
C TYR A 54 -8.99 7.42 -14.16
N ASP A 55 -8.58 6.21 -13.81
CA ASP A 55 -9.27 4.97 -14.21
C ASP A 55 -9.90 4.23 -13.01
N GLY A 56 -9.87 4.84 -11.83
CA GLY A 56 -10.39 4.25 -10.60
C GLY A 56 -9.47 3.23 -9.93
N ALA A 57 -8.30 2.91 -10.51
CA ALA A 57 -7.36 1.95 -9.95
C ALA A 57 -5.92 2.48 -9.80
N HIS A 58 -5.42 3.23 -10.77
CA HIS A 58 -4.03 3.66 -10.83
C HIS A 58 -3.91 5.16 -10.48
N PRO A 59 -3.00 5.54 -9.55
CA PRO A 59 -2.64 6.93 -9.36
C PRO A 59 -1.75 7.43 -10.50
N ARG A 60 -1.27 8.67 -10.38
CA ARG A 60 -0.23 9.25 -11.24
C ARG A 60 1.06 9.41 -10.43
N GLU A 61 1.91 10.32 -10.90
CA GLU A 61 3.25 10.57 -10.36
C GLU A 61 3.23 10.81 -8.84
N LYS A 62 2.34 11.67 -8.33
CA LYS A 62 2.40 12.06 -6.91
C LYS A 62 1.92 10.95 -5.99
N GLY A 63 0.95 10.15 -6.43
CA GLY A 63 0.49 8.96 -5.71
C GLY A 63 1.57 7.88 -5.68
N TYR A 64 2.23 7.61 -6.82
CA TYR A 64 3.38 6.70 -6.82
C TYR A 64 4.55 7.23 -6.00
N ALA A 65 4.79 8.54 -5.95
CA ALA A 65 5.78 9.14 -5.06
C ALA A 65 5.44 8.87 -3.58
N LYS A 66 4.18 8.99 -3.18
CA LYS A 66 3.73 8.63 -1.82
C LYS A 66 3.94 7.14 -1.51
N PHE A 67 3.69 6.26 -2.46
CA PHE A 67 3.99 4.83 -2.30
C PHE A 67 5.50 4.62 -2.12
N ALA A 68 6.32 5.22 -2.98
CA ALA A 68 7.77 5.10 -2.92
C ALA A 68 8.33 5.62 -1.58
N ASP A 69 7.76 6.67 -1.01
CA ASP A 69 8.14 7.18 0.32
C ASP A 69 7.91 6.14 1.43
N LEU A 70 6.83 5.36 1.37
CA LEU A 70 6.57 4.27 2.32
C LEU A 70 7.63 3.16 2.19
N VAL A 71 8.04 2.82 0.98
CA VAL A 71 9.09 1.82 0.75
C VAL A 71 10.44 2.32 1.24
N LYS A 72 10.80 3.57 0.94
CA LYS A 72 12.07 4.18 1.38
C LYS A 72 12.20 4.29 2.89
N SER A 73 11.10 4.54 3.61
CA SER A 73 11.10 4.64 5.08
C SER A 73 10.96 3.29 5.79
N TRP A 74 10.76 2.20 5.05
CA TRP A 74 10.58 0.89 5.62
C TRP A 74 11.90 0.27 6.09
N SER A 75 11.97 -0.12 7.35
CA SER A 75 13.18 -0.68 7.97
C SER A 75 13.73 -1.91 7.25
N ALA A 76 12.87 -2.81 6.77
CA ALA A 76 13.31 -3.99 6.04
C ALA A 76 13.95 -3.66 4.69
N TRP A 77 13.53 -2.56 4.05
CA TRP A 77 14.19 -2.04 2.85
C TRP A 77 15.52 -1.39 3.19
N GLN A 78 15.56 -0.54 4.22
CA GLN A 78 16.77 0.14 4.66
C GLN A 78 17.86 -0.84 5.09
N ALA A 79 17.49 -1.98 5.68
CA ALA A 79 18.42 -3.02 6.11
C ALA A 79 19.25 -3.64 4.97
N TRP A 80 18.88 -3.45 3.70
CA TRP A 80 19.67 -3.93 2.56
C TRP A 80 20.90 -3.07 2.26
N PHE A 81 20.94 -1.85 2.78
CA PHE A 81 21.99 -0.87 2.49
C PHE A 81 22.87 -0.57 3.71
N ASN A 82 22.67 -1.31 4.80
CA ASN A 82 23.45 -1.23 6.03
C ASN A 82 24.52 -2.31 6.07
#